data_AF-A0A1V6HA18-F1
#
_entry.id   AF-A0A1V6HA18-F1
#
_cell.length_a   1.000
_cell.length_b   1.000
_cell.length_c   1.000
_cell.angle_alpha   90.00
_cell.angle_beta   90.00
_cell.angle_gamma   90.00
#
_symmetry.space_group_name_H-M   'P 1'
#
loop_
_entity.id
_entity.type
_entity.pdbx_description
1 polymer ?
#
loop_
_entity_poly.entity_id
_entity_poly.type
_entity_poly.pdbx_seq_one_letter_code
_entity_poly.pdbx_strand_id
1 'polypeptide(L)'
;MHALLHDSPEALLVLPPKPVPIGAVTVLCEGDEGSLALALAAALVAGRRWPLRVLLPSGPPTPAAAEERVARELRARGLDAEVRQLPRAALSRELTRSGSAHGLLVLRRGAIATPGELHALLEGCAGPVLLIA
;
A
#
# COMPACT_ATOMS: atom_id res chain seq x y z
N MET A 1 8.19 -13.79 -14.00
CA MET A 1 7.58 -12.76 -13.12
C MET A 1 6.37 -13.30 -12.36
N HIS A 2 5.35 -13.83 -13.04
CA HIS A 2 4.13 -14.37 -12.38
C HIS A 2 4.38 -15.46 -11.32
N ALA A 3 5.26 -16.43 -11.54
CA ALA A 3 5.53 -17.48 -10.55
C ALA A 3 6.23 -16.95 -9.27
N LEU A 4 7.25 -16.09 -9.44
CA LEU A 4 7.95 -15.43 -8.31
C LEU A 4 7.03 -14.52 -7.49
N LEU A 5 6.06 -13.88 -8.15
CA LEU A 5 5.08 -13.04 -7.50
C LEU A 5 4.12 -13.83 -6.63
N HIS A 6 3.85 -15.12 -6.88
CA HIS A 6 2.88 -15.88 -6.10
C HIS A 6 3.52 -16.79 -5.05
N ASP A 7 4.68 -17.39 -5.34
CA ASP A 7 5.29 -18.43 -4.50
C ASP A 7 6.35 -17.92 -3.50
N SER A 8 6.66 -16.62 -3.48
CA SER A 8 7.63 -16.08 -2.50
C SER A 8 6.99 -15.96 -1.11
N PRO A 9 7.52 -16.62 -0.07
CA PRO A 9 7.06 -16.48 1.32
C PRO A 9 7.48 -15.14 1.96
N GLU A 10 8.32 -14.37 1.27
CA GLU A 10 8.88 -13.10 1.73
C GLU A 10 8.28 -11.89 1.00
N ALA A 11 8.43 -10.71 1.61
CA ALA A 11 8.08 -9.44 0.99
C ALA A 11 8.89 -9.22 -0.30
N LEU A 12 8.22 -8.84 -1.39
CA LEU A 12 8.82 -8.61 -2.70
C LEU A 12 8.81 -7.12 -3.03
N LEU A 13 9.99 -6.55 -3.27
CA LEU A 13 10.13 -5.19 -3.79
C LEU A 13 10.29 -5.22 -5.31
N VAL A 14 9.29 -4.68 -6.01
CA VAL A 14 9.31 -4.47 -7.46
C VAL A 14 9.84 -3.06 -7.71
N LEU A 15 10.95 -2.98 -8.43
CA LEU A 15 11.59 -1.71 -8.77
C LEU A 15 11.33 -1.34 -10.23
N PRO A 16 11.12 -0.05 -10.55
CA PRO A 16 11.10 0.41 -11.92
C PRO A 16 12.49 0.23 -12.57
N PRO A 17 12.57 0.14 -13.91
CA PRO A 17 13.82 -0.07 -14.63
C PRO A 17 14.83 1.08 -14.45
N LYS A 18 14.35 2.28 -14.14
CA LYS A 18 15.19 3.43 -13.77
C LYS A 18 15.10 3.67 -12.26
N PRO A 19 16.24 3.86 -11.57
CA PRO A 19 16.22 4.24 -10.17
C PRO A 19 15.45 5.56 -9.99
N VAL A 20 14.51 5.56 -9.07
CA VAL A 20 13.72 6.73 -8.72
C VAL A 20 13.82 6.98 -7.22
N PRO A 21 14.05 8.23 -6.78
CA PRO A 21 14.03 8.53 -5.36
C PRO A 21 12.61 8.43 -4.84
N ILE A 22 12.45 7.76 -3.70
CA ILE A 22 11.18 7.71 -2.98
C ILE A 22 11.00 9.05 -2.27
N GLY A 23 9.84 9.65 -2.43
CA GLY A 23 9.46 10.91 -1.80
C GLY A 23 8.13 10.85 -1.06
N ALA A 24 7.35 9.77 -1.22
CA ALA A 24 6.07 9.55 -0.56
C ALA A 24 5.81 8.04 -0.38
N VAL A 25 5.00 7.68 0.61
CA VAL A 25 4.57 6.30 0.83
C VAL A 25 3.05 6.24 0.85
N THR A 26 2.48 5.35 0.04
CA THR A 26 1.05 5.02 0.07
C THR A 26 0.88 3.56 0.44
N VAL A 27 0.06 3.30 1.45
CA VAL A 27 -0.19 1.94 1.94
C VAL A 27 -1.66 1.58 1.80
N LEU A 28 -1.95 0.40 1.26
CA LEU A 28 -3.29 -0.18 1.25
C LEU A 28 -3.46 -1.11 2.47
N CYS A 29 -4.39 -0.76 3.35
CA CYS A 29 -4.71 -1.56 4.53
C CYS A 29 -6.06 -2.24 4.35
N GLU A 30 -6.08 -3.58 4.32
CA GLU A 30 -7.31 -4.38 4.21
C GLU A 30 -7.42 -5.36 5.37
N GLY A 31 -8.60 -5.43 6.00
CA GLY A 31 -8.90 -6.40 7.06
C GLY A 31 -7.93 -6.37 8.26
N ASP A 32 -7.97 -7.40 9.09
CA ASP A 32 -7.15 -7.48 10.31
C ASP A 32 -5.64 -7.48 10.05
N GLU A 33 -5.23 -7.95 8.87
CA GLU A 33 -3.84 -8.08 8.43
C GLU A 33 -3.23 -6.78 7.87
N GLY A 34 -4.02 -5.71 7.68
CA GLY A 34 -3.55 -4.39 7.29
C GLY A 34 -2.52 -3.76 8.25
N SER A 35 -2.42 -4.28 9.48
CA SER A 35 -1.47 -3.79 10.49
C SER A 35 0.00 -4.01 10.09
N LEU A 36 0.34 -5.11 9.39
CA LEU A 36 1.73 -5.32 8.94
C LEU A 36 2.12 -4.32 7.83
N ALA A 37 1.21 -4.08 6.88
CA ALA A 37 1.44 -3.09 5.82
C ALA A 37 1.65 -1.69 6.41
N LEU A 38 0.80 -1.31 7.36
CA LEU A 38 0.88 -0.04 8.05
C LEU A 38 2.17 0.07 8.88
N ALA A 39 2.55 -0.99 9.60
CA ALA A 39 3.79 -1.04 10.38
C ALA A 39 5.04 -0.83 9.51
N LEU A 40 5.06 -1.44 8.32
CA LEU A 40 6.16 -1.31 7.38
C LEU A 40 6.20 0.08 6.77
N ALA A 41 5.06 0.61 6.34
CA ALA A 41 4.95 1.97 5.83
C ALA A 41 5.39 3.00 6.88
N ALA A 42 4.97 2.82 8.13
CA ALA A 42 5.40 3.59 9.30
C ALA A 42 6.92 3.57 9.48
N ALA A 43 7.54 2.40 9.44
CA ALA A 43 8.99 2.27 9.54
C ALA A 43 9.74 2.94 8.38
N LEU A 44 9.17 2.89 7.17
CA LEU A 44 9.74 3.51 5.98
C LEU A 44 9.73 5.04 6.05
N VAL A 45 8.68 5.64 6.64
CA VAL A 45 8.60 7.09 6.81
C VAL A 45 9.21 7.58 8.11
N ALA A 46 9.51 6.70 9.08
CA ALA A 46 10.12 7.09 10.35
C ALA A 46 11.45 7.81 10.13
N GLY A 47 11.59 9.00 10.70
CA GLY A 47 12.77 9.86 10.52
C GLY A 47 12.90 10.48 9.12
N ARG A 48 11.92 10.26 8.23
CA ARG A 48 11.84 10.87 6.90
C ARG A 48 10.67 11.85 6.87
N ARG A 49 10.80 12.97 6.18
CA ARG A 49 9.68 13.92 5.97
C ARG A 49 8.79 13.49 4.79
N TRP A 50 8.61 12.19 4.60
CA TRP A 50 7.82 11.65 3.51
C TRP A 50 6.35 11.61 3.93
N PRO A 51 5.43 12.16 3.12
CA PRO A 51 4.00 12.03 3.39
C PRO A 51 3.61 10.55 3.36
N LEU A 52 2.83 10.15 4.35
CA LEU A 52 2.20 8.84 4.45
C LEU A 52 0.73 8.98 4.09
N ARG A 53 0.27 8.19 3.11
CA ARG A 53 -1.14 8.03 2.77
C ARG A 53 -1.59 6.61 3.07
N VAL A 54 -2.71 6.46 3.76
CA VAL A 54 -3.35 5.18 4.04
C VAL A 54 -4.65 5.08 3.25
N LEU A 55 -4.71 4.09 2.37
CA LEU A 55 -5.93 3.76 1.63
C LEU A 55 -6.64 2.59 2.31
N LEU A 56 -7.95 2.74 2.46
CA LEU A 56 -8.83 1.72 3.01
C LEU A 56 -9.93 1.39 1.98
N PRO A 57 -10.20 0.10 1.70
CA PRO A 57 -11.37 -0.28 0.93
C PRO A 57 -12.64 0.12 1.69
N SER A 58 -13.56 0.81 1.03
CA SER A 58 -14.90 1.02 1.55
C SER A 58 -15.74 -0.23 1.27
N GLY A 59 -16.26 -0.86 2.31
CA GLY A 59 -17.09 -2.06 2.24
C GLY A 59 -17.03 -2.87 3.54
N PRO A 60 -17.75 -4.00 3.65
CA PRO A 60 -17.61 -4.90 4.79
C PRO A 60 -16.18 -5.47 4.89
N PRO A 61 -15.66 -5.72 6.10
CA PRO A 61 -16.29 -5.49 7.40
C PRO A 61 -16.22 -4.00 7.78
N THR A 62 -17.34 -3.45 8.24
CA THR A 62 -17.66 -2.03 8.56
C THR A 62 -16.53 -0.99 8.39
N PRO A 63 -16.67 -0.02 7.47
CA PRO A 63 -15.60 0.94 7.15
C PRO A 63 -15.10 1.78 8.34
N ALA A 64 -15.98 2.14 9.28
CA ALA A 64 -15.63 2.92 10.47
C ALA A 64 -14.68 2.18 11.44
N ALA A 65 -14.81 0.86 11.57
CA ALA A 65 -13.96 0.07 12.46
C ALA A 65 -12.53 -0.04 11.91
N ALA A 66 -12.38 -0.16 10.59
CA ALA A 66 -11.09 -0.17 9.93
C ALA A 66 -10.36 1.17 10.10
N GLU A 67 -11.07 2.28 9.91
CA GLU A 67 -10.52 3.62 10.08
C GLU A 67 -10.11 3.91 11.52
N GLU A 68 -10.96 3.60 12.51
CA GLU A 68 -10.61 3.82 13.92
C GLU A 68 -9.39 3.00 14.34
N ARG A 69 -9.26 1.76 13.87
CA ARG A 69 -8.08 0.92 14.14
C ARG A 69 -6.80 1.53 13.55
N VAL A 70 -6.85 1.97 12.29
CA VAL A 70 -5.73 2.63 11.62
C VAL A 70 -5.37 3.93 12.34
N ALA A 71 -6.36 4.75 12.69
CA ALA A 71 -6.16 5.99 13.43
C ALA A 71 -5.52 5.73 14.80
N ARG A 72 -5.91 4.65 15.50
CA ARG A 72 -5.30 4.24 16.76
C ARG A 72 -3.85 3.81 16.59
N GLU A 73 -3.56 3.03 15.55
CA GLU A 73 -2.19 2.58 15.27
C GLU A 73 -1.27 3.74 14.86
N LEU A 74 -1.74 4.67 14.04
CA LEU A 74 -1.01 5.90 13.69
C LEU A 74 -0.72 6.74 14.93
N ARG A 75 -1.73 6.96 15.80
CA ARG A 75 -1.57 7.68 17.07
C ARG A 75 -0.55 7.01 17.99
N ALA A 76 -0.61 5.68 18.14
CA ALA A 76 0.33 4.92 18.97
C ALA A 76 1.79 5.05 18.47
N ARG A 77 1.97 5.27 17.17
CA ARG A 77 3.29 5.44 16.53
C ARG A 77 3.71 6.91 16.40
N GLY A 78 2.86 7.87 16.80
CA GLY A 78 3.12 9.31 16.66
C GLY A 78 3.24 9.76 15.19
N LEU A 79 2.49 9.11 14.29
CA LEU A 79 2.54 9.39 12.85
C LEU A 79 1.35 10.23 12.40
N ASP A 80 1.64 11.19 11.53
CA ASP A 80 0.63 11.92 10.77
C ASP A 80 0.48 11.27 9.37
N ALA A 81 -0.75 10.99 8.97
CA ALA A 81 -1.04 10.35 7.70
C ALA A 81 -2.40 10.77 7.13
N GLU A 82 -2.48 10.91 5.82
CA GLU A 82 -3.73 11.09 5.10
C GLU A 82 -4.45 9.74 5.02
N VAL A 83 -5.56 9.57 5.75
CA VAL A 83 -6.39 8.35 5.68
C VAL A 83 -7.56 8.58 4.73
N ARG A 84 -7.72 7.71 3.73
CA ARG A 84 -8.79 7.82 2.73
C ARG A 84 -9.46 6.49 2.48
N GLN A 85 -10.79 6.47 2.63
CA GLN A 85 -11.61 5.33 2.24
C GLN A 85 -12.05 5.44 0.77
N LEU A 86 -11.99 4.33 0.04
CA LEU A 86 -12.34 4.29 -1.37
C LEU A 86 -13.07 3.00 -1.76
N PRO A 87 -14.09 3.08 -2.63
CA PRO A 87 -14.68 1.88 -3.24
C PRO A 87 -13.61 1.01 -3.90
N ARG A 88 -13.76 -0.31 -3.81
CA ARG A 88 -12.80 -1.26 -4.38
C ARG A 88 -12.55 -1.03 -5.88
N ALA A 89 -13.59 -0.64 -6.62
CA ALA A 89 -13.50 -0.26 -8.03
C ALA A 89 -12.63 0.99 -8.30
N ALA A 90 -12.44 1.87 -7.30
CA ALA A 90 -11.62 3.07 -7.40
C ALA A 90 -10.18 2.85 -6.89
N LEU A 91 -9.92 1.79 -6.10
CA LEU A 91 -8.61 1.54 -5.51
C LEU A 91 -7.52 1.36 -6.55
N SER A 92 -7.74 0.55 -7.60
CA SER A 92 -6.71 0.30 -8.61
C SER A 92 -6.23 1.60 -9.26
N ARG A 93 -7.16 2.51 -9.60
CA ARG A 93 -6.82 3.81 -10.18
C ARG A 93 -6.08 4.72 -9.19
N GLU A 94 -6.48 4.72 -7.93
CA GLU A 94 -5.78 5.50 -6.89
C GLU A 94 -4.39 4.96 -6.61
N LEU A 95 -4.22 3.64 -6.58
CA LEU A 95 -2.94 2.97 -6.41
C LEU A 95 -2.01 3.31 -7.57
N THR A 96 -2.45 3.17 -8.82
CA THR A 96 -1.66 3.57 -9.99
C THR A 96 -1.25 5.05 -9.93
N ARG A 97 -2.18 5.94 -9.53
CA ARG A 97 -1.86 7.37 -9.35
C ARG A 97 -0.83 7.61 -8.25
N SER A 98 -0.97 6.90 -7.14
CA SER A 98 -0.10 7.03 -5.96
C SER A 98 1.27 6.42 -6.23
N GLY A 99 1.36 5.37 -7.06
CA GLY A 99 2.57 4.75 -7.60
C GLY A 99 3.25 5.56 -8.70
N SER A 100 3.11 6.89 -8.66
CA SER A 100 3.92 7.81 -9.47
C SER A 100 5.42 7.60 -9.19
N ALA A 101 6.31 8.17 -10.02
CA ALA A 101 7.75 7.94 -9.94
C ALA A 101 8.36 8.12 -8.52
N HIS A 102 7.76 8.94 -7.65
CA HIS A 102 8.25 9.18 -6.28
C HIS A 102 7.41 8.51 -5.19
N GLY A 103 6.35 7.79 -5.55
CA GLY A 103 5.49 7.11 -4.59
C GLY A 103 5.86 5.64 -4.45
N LEU A 104 6.26 5.24 -3.25
CA LEU A 104 6.34 3.83 -2.89
C LEU A 104 4.94 3.33 -2.52
N LEU A 105 4.48 2.30 -3.21
CA LEU A 105 3.27 1.57 -2.81
C LEU A 105 3.63 0.43 -1.87
N VAL A 106 2.90 0.29 -0.78
CA VAL A 106 2.97 -0.85 0.14
C VAL A 106 1.61 -1.50 0.17
N LEU A 107 1.52 -2.76 -0.25
CA LEU A 107 0.26 -3.48 -0.24
C LEU A 107 0.48 -4.96 0.00
N ARG A 108 -0.54 -5.64 0.53
CA ARG A 108 -0.53 -7.10 0.53
C ARG A 108 -0.76 -7.62 -0.88
N ARG A 109 -0.10 -8.72 -1.21
CA ARG A 109 -0.27 -9.42 -2.48
C ARG A 109 -1.72 -9.88 -2.69
N GLY A 110 -2.36 -10.36 -1.62
CA GLY A 110 -3.78 -10.77 -1.61
C GLY A 110 -4.78 -9.61 -1.55
N ALA A 111 -4.33 -8.36 -1.36
CA ALA A 111 -5.22 -7.21 -1.35
C ALA A 111 -5.79 -6.89 -2.74
N ILE A 112 -5.17 -7.40 -3.81
CA ILE A 112 -5.66 -7.25 -5.17
C ILE A 112 -6.40 -8.52 -5.58
N ALA A 113 -7.59 -8.38 -6.16
CA ALA A 113 -8.55 -9.49 -6.26
C ALA A 113 -8.10 -10.57 -7.25
N THR A 114 -7.30 -10.21 -8.25
CA THR A 114 -6.81 -11.17 -9.25
C THR A 114 -5.34 -10.95 -9.62
N PRO A 115 -4.62 -11.99 -10.07
CA PRO A 115 -3.27 -11.85 -10.63
C PRO A 115 -3.20 -10.86 -11.80
N GLY A 116 -4.25 -10.80 -12.63
CA GLY A 116 -4.32 -9.87 -13.75
C GLY A 116 -4.42 -8.41 -13.31
N GLU A 117 -5.18 -8.13 -12.25
CA GLU A 117 -5.24 -6.79 -11.64
C GLU A 117 -3.89 -6.39 -11.02
N LEU A 118 -3.20 -7.32 -10.36
CA LEU A 118 -1.88 -7.04 -9.78
C LEU A 118 -0.87 -6.73 -10.89
N HIS A 119 -0.87 -7.53 -11.96
CA HIS A 119 -0.01 -7.26 -13.11
C HIS A 119 -0.31 -5.89 -13.75
N ALA A 120 -1.59 -5.57 -13.97
CA ALA A 120 -1.99 -4.27 -14.51
C ALA A 120 -1.59 -3.10 -13.61
N LEU A 121 -1.65 -3.27 -12.28
CA LEU A 121 -1.15 -2.27 -11.34
C LEU A 121 0.35 -2.06 -11.49
N LEU A 122 1.13 -3.16 -11.51
CA LEU A 122 2.59 -3.10 -11.61
C LEU A 122 3.04 -2.44 -12.91
N GLU A 123 2.39 -2.77 -14.04
CA GLU A 123 2.66 -2.12 -15.34
C GLU A 123 2.27 -0.63 -15.35
N GLY A 124 1.24 -0.25 -14.60
CA GLY A 124 0.80 1.15 -14.50
C GLY A 124 1.63 2.01 -13.54
N CYS A 125 2.39 1.40 -12.62
CA CYS A 125 3.17 2.13 -11.63
C CYS A 125 4.53 2.56 -12.19
N ALA A 126 4.84 3.84 -12.07
CA ALA A 126 6.15 4.39 -12.41
C ALA A 126 7.14 4.33 -11.22
N GLY A 127 6.63 4.18 -10.00
CA GLY A 127 7.40 4.07 -8.77
C GLY A 127 7.57 2.64 -8.26
N PRO A 128 8.34 2.45 -7.18
CA PRO A 128 8.53 1.15 -6.58
C PRO A 128 7.26 0.63 -5.89
N VAL A 129 7.10 -0.70 -5.88
CA VAL A 129 5.97 -1.38 -5.25
C VAL A 129 6.48 -2.48 -4.33
N LEU A 130 6.10 -2.42 -3.06
CA LEU A 130 6.43 -3.40 -2.03
C LEU A 130 5.20 -4.28 -1.75
N LEU A 131 5.30 -5.54 -2.15
CA LEU A 131 4.28 -6.56 -1.98
C LEU A 131 4.62 -7.41 -0.76
N ILE A 132 3.77 -7.38 0.27
CA ILE A 132 3.91 -8.26 1.43
C ILE A 132 2.98 -9.48 1.32
N ALA A 133 3.40 -10.60 1.90
CA ALA A 133 2.64 -11.84 1.91
C ALA A 133 1.33 -11.72 2.72
#